data_AF-A0A2C6CW29-F1
#
_entry.id   AF-A0A2C6CW29-F1
#
_cell.length_a   1.000
_cell.length_b   1.000
_cell.length_c   1.000
_cell.angle_alpha   90.00
_cell.angle_beta   90.00
_cell.angle_gamma   90.00
#
_symmetry.space_group_name_H-M   'P 1'
#
loop_
_entity.id
_entity.type
_entity.pdbx_description
1 polymer ?
#
loop_
_entity_poly.entity_id
_entity_poly.type
_entity_poly.pdbx_seq_one_letter_code
_entity_poly.pdbx_strand_id
1 'polypeptide(L)'
;MISQILCFSSSPLHPLFLQTSILKFPFFKADLPPTPIQLLSVHIPKTAGTSFRHLLKEIYGENGVARVDLPLHGKRLQINEQNATPEDLPKTVAVLHGHYNPLELKNYFPEAAAAPIITWLRHPVDRVISNYFYLRERLAEELDEAGRNLNILSKMQRTLMEYARDELNQNRQHKFLDGVPLTDFSFVGIQEYYNDEVAAMAKEFQWPPRVEAPQHNRTGSKPQVSEAEREEIAELNQLDMALYAEGLALREARLGEPKIELISIHIPKTGGTSFYRSLQKVYGNAVTTSYRRIQHQRAVEQYGSLVNSLNGQKSVIHGHLYYSEIAELHEAHDAKIICWLRDPIERLVSNYHFFKAGLEKPDRNHENYRKNKHRKKESLLQYAEREENRNVMHKFLSGLEPGDLFFVGLLENYDTDLHRLAKLLDWPEVPNERLNVGNYDKKTLILDAATRSQLMSWNAEDLALYETAKKKLARA
;
A
#
# COMPACT_ATOMS: atom_id res chain seq x y z
N MET A 1 66.65 -55.33 -7.74
CA MET A 1 66.14 -56.29 -8.73
C MET A 1 64.82 -55.72 -9.25
N ILE A 2 64.88 -55.01 -10.41
CA ILE A 2 63.80 -54.56 -11.33
C ILE A 2 62.73 -53.58 -10.75
N SER A 3 62.18 -52.55 -11.40
CA SER A 3 62.53 -51.52 -12.41
C SER A 3 61.25 -50.67 -12.61
N GLN A 4 61.40 -49.46 -13.19
CA GLN A 4 60.38 -48.62 -13.88
C GLN A 4 59.36 -47.82 -13.03
N ILE A 5 59.40 -46.47 -13.05
CA ILE A 5 58.95 -45.49 -14.07
C ILE A 5 57.41 -45.36 -14.15
N LEU A 6 56.85 -44.23 -13.69
CA LEU A 6 55.99 -43.31 -14.48
C LEU A 6 55.51 -42.10 -13.65
N CYS A 7 55.72 -40.92 -14.23
CA CYS A 7 55.21 -39.62 -13.82
C CYS A 7 53.68 -39.52 -13.98
N PHE A 8 53.00 -38.76 -13.12
CA PHE A 8 51.65 -38.26 -13.36
C PHE A 8 51.65 -36.73 -13.46
N SER A 9 51.21 -36.25 -14.62
CA SER A 9 50.90 -34.86 -14.95
C SER A 9 49.42 -34.54 -14.72
N SER A 10 49.15 -33.24 -14.61
CA SER A 10 47.87 -32.58 -14.32
C SER A 10 46.88 -32.48 -15.49
N SER A 11 45.59 -32.25 -15.15
CA SER A 11 44.50 -31.53 -15.87
C SER A 11 43.17 -32.34 -15.94
N PRO A 12 41.99 -31.75 -16.30
CA PRO A 12 40.92 -31.39 -15.36
C PRO A 12 39.60 -32.16 -15.60
N LEU A 13 38.70 -32.20 -14.61
CA LEU A 13 37.39 -32.84 -14.72
C LEU A 13 36.34 -31.90 -15.34
N HIS A 14 35.71 -32.39 -16.41
CA HIS A 14 34.56 -31.83 -17.13
C HIS A 14 33.30 -31.69 -16.24
N PRO A 15 32.45 -30.66 -16.45
CA PRO A 15 31.11 -30.61 -15.87
C PRO A 15 30.11 -31.42 -16.69
N LEU A 16 29.39 -32.32 -16.01
CA LEU A 16 28.25 -33.08 -16.54
C LEU A 16 27.04 -32.16 -16.77
N PHE A 17 26.60 -32.10 -18.02
CA PHE A 17 25.30 -31.55 -18.43
C PHE A 17 24.16 -32.44 -17.93
N LEU A 18 23.31 -31.91 -17.04
CA LEU A 18 22.00 -32.49 -16.73
C LEU A 18 20.94 -31.81 -17.62
N GLN A 19 20.55 -32.48 -18.70
CA GLN A 19 19.34 -32.17 -19.47
C GLN A 19 18.12 -32.45 -18.60
N THR A 20 17.45 -31.40 -18.10
CA THR A 20 16.13 -31.53 -17.49
C THR A 20 15.06 -31.56 -18.58
N SER A 21 14.50 -32.73 -18.81
CA SER A 21 13.33 -32.95 -19.67
C SER A 21 12.13 -32.14 -19.17
N ILE A 22 11.62 -31.23 -19.99
CA ILE A 22 10.39 -30.49 -19.74
C ILE A 22 9.21 -31.45 -19.95
N LEU A 23 8.71 -32.02 -18.86
CA LEU A 23 7.40 -32.68 -18.85
C LEU A 23 6.31 -31.62 -18.98
N LYS A 24 5.74 -31.49 -20.19
CA LYS A 24 4.51 -30.74 -20.44
C LYS A 24 3.35 -31.41 -19.71
N PHE A 25 2.93 -30.87 -18.58
CA PHE A 25 1.64 -31.18 -17.97
C PHE A 25 0.60 -30.12 -18.35
N PRO A 26 -0.66 -30.52 -18.60
CA PRO A 26 -1.70 -29.62 -19.09
C PRO A 26 -2.03 -28.57 -18.01
N PHE A 27 -1.99 -27.30 -18.40
CA PHE A 27 -2.45 -26.18 -17.58
C PHE A 27 -3.97 -26.33 -17.35
N PHE A 28 -4.36 -26.83 -16.19
CA PHE A 28 -5.69 -26.52 -15.66
C PHE A 28 -5.67 -25.06 -15.21
N LYS A 29 -6.43 -24.20 -15.90
CA LYS A 29 -6.80 -22.85 -15.41
C LYS A 29 -7.62 -23.04 -14.14
N ALA A 30 -6.96 -23.04 -12.99
CA ALA A 30 -7.64 -22.77 -11.73
C ALA A 30 -7.96 -21.27 -11.72
N ASP A 31 -9.24 -20.92 -11.57
CA ASP A 31 -9.67 -19.54 -11.37
C ASP A 31 -9.00 -19.00 -10.10
N LEU A 32 -7.96 -18.18 -10.27
CA LEU A 32 -7.37 -17.43 -9.17
C LEU A 32 -8.44 -16.51 -8.57
N PRO A 33 -8.57 -16.43 -7.24
CA PRO A 33 -9.48 -15.47 -6.62
C PRO A 33 -9.05 -14.04 -6.98
N PRO A 34 -10.00 -13.09 -7.03
CA PRO A 34 -9.70 -11.71 -7.37
C PRO A 34 -8.72 -11.10 -6.35
N THR A 35 -7.63 -10.54 -6.88
CA THR A 35 -6.73 -9.66 -6.15
C THR A 35 -7.53 -8.41 -5.77
N PRO A 36 -7.55 -8.01 -4.48
CA PRO A 36 -8.18 -6.75 -4.12
C PRO A 36 -7.43 -5.59 -4.79
N ILE A 37 -8.15 -4.56 -5.21
CA ILE A 37 -7.54 -3.32 -5.71
C ILE A 37 -6.75 -2.66 -4.56
N GLN A 38 -5.48 -2.40 -4.81
CA GLN A 38 -4.50 -1.88 -3.84
C GLN A 38 -4.13 -0.43 -4.11
N LEU A 39 -4.35 0.08 -5.32
CA LEU A 39 -3.96 1.44 -5.69
C LEU A 39 -4.79 1.97 -6.87
N LEU A 40 -5.26 3.22 -6.75
CA LEU A 40 -5.86 4.00 -7.82
C LEU A 40 -4.88 5.10 -8.24
N SER A 41 -4.39 5.05 -9.48
CA SER A 41 -3.48 6.06 -10.03
C SER A 41 -4.19 6.88 -11.10
N VAL A 42 -4.59 8.10 -10.73
CA VAL A 42 -5.15 9.07 -11.66
C VAL A 42 -4.02 9.64 -12.50
N HIS A 43 -4.08 9.38 -13.81
CA HIS A 43 -3.12 9.92 -14.75
C HIS A 43 -3.67 11.21 -15.36
N ILE A 44 -2.92 12.30 -15.18
CA ILE A 44 -3.12 13.55 -15.94
C ILE A 44 -2.13 13.59 -17.10
N PRO A 45 -2.57 13.86 -18.36
CA PRO A 45 -1.66 13.90 -19.49
C PRO A 45 -0.47 14.86 -19.27
N LYS A 46 0.73 14.36 -19.59
CA LYS A 46 2.02 15.06 -19.53
C LYS A 46 2.54 15.39 -18.11
N THR A 47 2.12 14.62 -17.10
CA THR A 47 2.64 14.65 -15.71
C THR A 47 3.39 13.35 -15.33
N ALA A 48 4.21 12.78 -16.24
CA ALA A 48 5.00 11.55 -16.05
C ALA A 48 4.27 10.19 -16.01
N GLY A 49 2.99 10.12 -16.41
CA GLY A 49 2.22 8.86 -16.32
C GLY A 49 2.75 7.67 -17.11
N THR A 50 3.37 7.83 -18.28
CA THR A 50 3.94 6.69 -19.02
C THR A 50 5.06 6.02 -18.24
N SER A 51 6.03 6.81 -17.77
CA SER A 51 7.16 6.34 -16.95
C SER A 51 6.67 5.73 -15.64
N PHE A 52 5.67 6.34 -15.02
CA PHE A 52 5.08 5.83 -13.79
C PHE A 52 4.29 4.53 -14.00
N ARG A 53 3.60 4.36 -15.12
CA ARG A 53 2.92 3.10 -15.46
C ARG A 53 3.91 1.95 -15.59
N HIS A 54 5.08 2.18 -16.18
CA HIS A 54 6.13 1.17 -16.26
C HIS A 54 6.62 0.77 -14.86
N LEU A 55 6.83 1.75 -13.99
CA LEU A 55 7.19 1.52 -12.60
C LEU A 55 6.15 0.66 -11.87
N LEU A 56 4.86 1.00 -12.02
CA LEU A 56 3.77 0.21 -11.43
C LEU A 56 3.77 -1.24 -11.95
N LYS A 57 4.05 -1.46 -13.25
CA LYS A 57 4.14 -2.80 -13.83
C LYS A 57 5.33 -3.60 -13.31
N GLU A 58 6.44 -2.95 -13.00
CA GLU A 58 7.59 -3.59 -12.36
C GLU A 58 7.24 -4.04 -10.93
N ILE A 59 6.50 -3.22 -10.19
CA ILE A 59 6.13 -3.48 -8.78
C ILE A 59 5.01 -4.53 -8.66
N TYR A 60 3.93 -4.35 -9.41
CA TYR A 60 2.70 -5.15 -9.28
C TYR A 60 2.59 -6.25 -10.35
N GLY A 61 3.54 -6.31 -11.28
CA GLY A 61 3.53 -7.22 -12.43
C GLY A 61 2.71 -6.68 -13.61
N GLU A 62 3.05 -7.14 -14.82
CA GLU A 62 2.42 -6.70 -16.08
C GLU A 62 0.88 -6.84 -16.06
N ASN A 63 0.39 -7.97 -15.54
CA ASN A 63 -1.05 -8.27 -15.42
C ASN A 63 -1.69 -7.74 -14.13
N GLY A 64 -0.89 -7.10 -13.27
CA GLY A 64 -1.35 -6.47 -12.03
C GLY A 64 -1.80 -5.01 -12.22
N VAL A 65 -1.53 -4.41 -13.39
CA VAL A 65 -1.86 -3.01 -13.69
C VAL A 65 -2.78 -2.93 -14.91
N ALA A 66 -4.04 -2.51 -14.70
CA ALA A 66 -4.97 -2.24 -15.79
C ALA A 66 -4.95 -0.75 -16.16
N ARG A 67 -4.99 -0.47 -17.47
CA ARG A 67 -5.26 0.88 -17.95
C ARG A 67 -6.78 1.11 -17.94
N VAL A 68 -7.26 2.11 -17.21
CA VAL A 68 -8.68 2.47 -17.15
C VAL A 68 -8.86 3.89 -17.65
N ASP A 69 -9.74 4.09 -18.63
CA ASP A 69 -10.08 5.41 -19.15
C ASP A 69 -11.61 5.62 -19.08
N LEU A 70 -12.02 6.74 -18.47
CA LEU A 70 -13.39 7.24 -18.44
C LEU A 70 -13.43 8.58 -19.19
N PRO A 71 -13.64 8.57 -20.51
CA PRO A 71 -13.57 9.80 -21.30
C PRO A 71 -14.75 10.71 -20.98
N LEU A 72 -14.45 11.99 -20.75
CA LEU A 72 -15.44 13.05 -20.64
C LEU A 72 -16.34 13.05 -21.90
N HIS A 73 -17.67 13.02 -21.72
CA HIS A 73 -18.72 13.04 -22.76
C HIS A 73 -19.05 11.68 -23.43
N GLY A 74 -19.63 10.75 -22.67
CA GLY A 74 -20.51 9.71 -23.22
C GLY A 74 -19.84 8.51 -23.89
N LYS A 75 -18.53 8.31 -23.70
CA LYS A 75 -17.86 7.06 -24.09
C LYS A 75 -17.93 6.04 -22.96
N ARG A 76 -18.16 4.78 -23.33
CA ARG A 76 -18.21 3.63 -22.41
C ARG A 76 -16.85 3.45 -21.73
N LEU A 77 -16.86 2.92 -20.51
CA LEU A 77 -15.67 2.48 -19.77
C LEU A 77 -14.71 1.75 -20.71
N GLN A 78 -13.43 2.11 -20.65
CA GLN A 78 -12.38 1.41 -21.39
C GLN A 78 -11.40 0.76 -20.42
N ILE A 79 -11.14 -0.52 -20.65
CA ILE A 79 -10.11 -1.30 -19.96
C ILE A 79 -9.10 -1.74 -21.00
N ASN A 80 -7.82 -1.38 -20.80
CA ASN A 80 -6.73 -1.66 -21.72
C ASN A 80 -7.05 -1.26 -23.18
N GLU A 81 -7.61 -0.04 -23.34
CA GLU A 81 -7.93 0.59 -24.63
C GLU A 81 -9.09 -0.06 -25.39
N GLN A 82 -9.82 -0.97 -24.75
CA GLN A 82 -11.01 -1.63 -25.31
C GLN A 82 -12.25 -1.22 -24.52
N ASN A 83 -13.38 -1.03 -25.21
CA ASN A 83 -14.67 -0.81 -24.54
C ASN A 83 -15.01 -2.04 -23.71
N ALA A 84 -15.34 -1.84 -22.44
CA ALA A 84 -15.50 -2.91 -21.46
C ALA A 84 -16.57 -2.55 -20.43
N THR A 85 -16.95 -3.55 -19.65
CA THR A 85 -17.76 -3.45 -18.44
C THR A 85 -16.88 -3.70 -17.21
N PRO A 86 -17.29 -3.29 -15.99
CA PRO A 86 -16.52 -3.58 -14.78
C PRO A 86 -16.18 -5.06 -14.60
N GLU A 87 -17.07 -5.95 -15.04
CA GLU A 87 -16.92 -7.41 -14.98
C GLU A 87 -15.76 -7.94 -15.86
N ASP A 88 -15.35 -7.17 -16.86
CA ASP A 88 -14.24 -7.51 -17.75
C ASP A 88 -12.86 -7.22 -17.12
N LEU A 89 -12.82 -6.59 -15.93
CA LEU A 89 -11.57 -6.34 -15.23
C LEU A 89 -10.90 -7.67 -14.83
N PRO A 90 -9.66 -7.94 -15.27
CA PRO A 90 -8.99 -9.18 -14.92
C PRO A 90 -8.81 -9.33 -13.41
N LYS A 91 -9.15 -10.51 -12.87
CA LYS A 91 -9.04 -10.85 -11.45
C LYS A 91 -7.62 -10.69 -10.87
N THR A 92 -6.59 -10.62 -11.70
CA THR A 92 -5.19 -10.42 -11.27
C THR A 92 -4.84 -8.96 -10.97
N VAL A 93 -5.67 -8.01 -11.39
CA VAL A 93 -5.39 -6.58 -11.30
C VAL A 93 -5.38 -6.12 -9.85
N ALA A 94 -4.31 -5.43 -9.46
CA ALA A 94 -4.15 -4.77 -8.18
C ALA A 94 -4.17 -3.24 -8.32
N VAL A 95 -3.90 -2.70 -9.52
CA VAL A 95 -3.76 -1.26 -9.75
C VAL A 95 -4.61 -0.83 -10.95
N LEU A 96 -5.43 0.20 -10.75
CA LEU A 96 -6.13 0.90 -11.83
C LEU A 96 -5.39 2.19 -12.14
N HIS A 97 -4.82 2.31 -13.33
CA HIS A 97 -4.06 3.49 -13.76
C HIS A 97 -4.64 4.08 -15.03
N GLY A 98 -4.92 5.38 -15.08
CA GLY A 98 -5.34 6.01 -16.33
C GLY A 98 -6.17 7.27 -16.13
N HIS A 99 -6.91 7.68 -17.16
CA HIS A 99 -7.57 8.97 -17.21
C HIS A 99 -9.02 8.84 -16.75
N TYR A 100 -9.27 9.12 -15.47
CA TYR A 100 -10.61 9.09 -14.89
C TYR A 100 -10.71 10.08 -13.73
N ASN A 101 -11.92 10.54 -13.43
CA ASN A 101 -12.20 11.21 -12.16
C ASN A 101 -12.40 10.15 -11.06
N PRO A 102 -11.81 10.29 -9.87
CA PRO A 102 -11.96 9.32 -8.78
C PRO A 102 -13.40 9.05 -8.33
N LEU A 103 -14.26 10.08 -8.33
CA LEU A 103 -15.67 9.94 -7.93
C LEU A 103 -16.45 9.10 -8.93
N GLU A 104 -16.21 9.31 -10.22
CA GLU A 104 -16.83 8.52 -11.28
C GLU A 104 -16.34 7.07 -11.27
N LEU A 105 -15.04 6.84 -11.05
CA LEU A 105 -14.47 5.50 -11.00
C LEU A 105 -15.12 4.63 -9.92
N LYS A 106 -15.43 5.21 -8.75
CA LYS A 106 -16.10 4.51 -7.65
C LYS A 106 -17.49 3.99 -8.02
N ASN A 107 -18.18 4.62 -8.99
CA ASN A 107 -19.47 4.12 -9.48
C ASN A 107 -19.34 2.83 -10.30
N TYR A 108 -18.19 2.62 -10.94
CA TYR A 108 -17.88 1.41 -11.71
C TYR A 108 -17.23 0.33 -10.86
N PHE A 109 -16.38 0.71 -9.91
CA PHE A 109 -15.64 -0.20 -9.03
C PHE A 109 -15.83 0.16 -7.54
N PRO A 110 -17.01 -0.08 -6.94
CA PRO A 110 -17.27 0.22 -5.54
C PRO A 110 -16.30 -0.46 -4.57
N GLU A 111 -15.82 -1.66 -4.93
CA GLU A 111 -14.82 -2.41 -4.17
C GLU A 111 -13.46 -1.71 -4.08
N ALA A 112 -13.17 -0.78 -5.00
CA ALA A 112 -11.96 0.01 -5.00
C ALA A 112 -12.05 1.27 -4.12
N ALA A 113 -13.22 1.56 -3.52
CA ALA A 113 -13.44 2.78 -2.74
C ALA A 113 -12.49 2.95 -1.54
N ALA A 114 -11.98 1.84 -1.00
CA ALA A 114 -11.03 1.84 0.12
C ALA A 114 -9.56 1.82 -0.32
N ALA A 115 -9.28 1.77 -1.63
CA ALA A 115 -7.92 1.78 -2.15
C ALA A 115 -7.34 3.20 -2.11
N PRO A 116 -6.04 3.37 -1.75
CA PRO A 116 -5.38 4.66 -1.79
C PRO A 116 -5.39 5.24 -3.19
N ILE A 117 -5.58 6.56 -3.28
CA ILE A 117 -5.63 7.30 -4.54
C ILE A 117 -4.37 8.14 -4.66
N ILE A 118 -3.72 8.10 -5.82
CA ILE A 118 -2.52 8.89 -6.09
C ILE A 118 -2.64 9.62 -7.42
N THR A 119 -1.94 10.74 -7.54
CA THR A 119 -1.86 11.51 -8.79
C THR A 119 -0.50 12.18 -8.91
N TRP A 120 -0.20 12.67 -10.12
CA TRP A 120 1.00 13.46 -10.41
C TRP A 120 0.60 14.81 -11.01
N LEU A 121 1.14 15.88 -10.42
CA LEU A 121 1.02 17.24 -10.92
C LEU A 121 2.33 17.69 -11.57
N ARG A 122 2.24 18.75 -12.37
CA ARG A 122 3.36 19.44 -13.00
C ARG A 122 3.06 20.93 -13.03
N HIS A 123 4.10 21.77 -13.08
CA HIS A 123 3.93 23.19 -13.28
C HIS A 123 2.97 23.46 -14.47
N PRO A 124 1.85 24.18 -14.29
CA PRO A 124 0.79 24.27 -15.29
C PRO A 124 1.25 24.79 -16.65
N VAL A 125 2.08 25.84 -16.66
CA VAL A 125 2.68 26.40 -17.87
C VAL A 125 3.49 25.35 -18.64
N ASP A 126 4.37 24.64 -17.94
CA ASP A 126 5.23 23.61 -18.55
C ASP A 126 4.42 22.39 -19.04
N ARG A 127 3.29 22.09 -18.39
CA ARG A 127 2.35 21.06 -18.83
C ARG A 127 1.67 21.46 -20.14
N VAL A 128 1.16 22.69 -20.25
CA VAL A 128 0.53 23.22 -21.48
C VAL A 128 1.52 23.19 -22.64
N ILE A 129 2.71 23.77 -22.45
CA ILE A 129 3.80 23.76 -23.44
C ILE A 129 4.11 22.32 -23.85
N SER A 130 4.36 21.44 -22.88
CA SER A 130 4.71 20.05 -23.15
C SER A 130 3.61 19.26 -23.87
N ASN A 131 2.34 19.61 -23.68
CA ASN A 131 1.23 18.95 -24.35
C ASN A 131 1.09 19.43 -25.80
N TYR A 132 1.21 20.73 -26.03
CA TYR A 132 1.21 21.31 -27.38
C TYR A 132 2.28 20.68 -28.27
N PHE A 133 3.54 20.68 -27.82
CA PHE A 133 4.65 20.13 -28.62
C PHE A 133 4.53 18.64 -28.86
N TYR A 134 4.00 17.88 -27.89
CA TYR A 134 3.73 16.46 -28.05
C TYR A 134 2.64 16.16 -29.09
N LEU A 135 1.55 16.92 -29.07
CA LEU A 135 0.48 16.77 -30.07
C LEU A 135 0.99 17.15 -31.47
N ARG A 136 1.84 18.18 -31.56
CA ARG A 136 2.45 18.61 -32.82
C ARG A 136 3.38 17.56 -33.43
N GLU A 137 4.19 16.91 -32.59
CA GLU A 137 5.07 15.83 -33.02
C GLU A 137 4.26 14.63 -33.53
N ARG A 138 3.28 14.17 -32.75
CA ARG A 138 2.38 13.09 -33.19
C ARG A 138 1.63 13.38 -34.48
N LEU A 139 1.21 14.64 -34.66
CA LEU A 139 0.61 15.08 -35.91
C LEU A 139 1.54 14.97 -37.10
N ALA A 140 2.82 15.30 -36.92
CA ALA A 140 3.81 15.21 -37.98
C ALA A 140 4.02 13.74 -38.39
N GLU A 141 4.11 12.84 -37.42
CA GLU A 141 4.23 11.39 -37.63
C GLU A 141 3.00 10.83 -38.39
N GLU A 142 1.78 11.22 -38.01
CA GLU A 142 0.54 10.75 -38.66
C GLU A 142 0.31 11.34 -40.06
N LEU A 143 0.92 12.48 -40.40
CA LEU A 143 0.86 13.07 -41.75
C LEU A 143 1.79 12.37 -42.74
N ASP A 144 2.86 11.74 -42.26
CA ASP A 144 3.79 10.92 -43.07
C ASP A 144 3.21 9.51 -43.37
N GLU A 145 2.25 9.03 -42.57
CA GLU A 145 1.51 7.77 -42.80
C GLU A 145 0.14 8.02 -43.49
N ALA A 146 0.16 8.16 -44.81
CA ALA A 146 -0.99 8.02 -45.72
C ALA A 146 -2.36 8.60 -45.26
N GLY A 147 -2.54 9.90 -45.44
CA GLY A 147 -3.77 10.45 -46.04
C GLY A 147 -5.12 10.22 -45.33
N ARG A 148 -5.16 9.96 -44.01
CA ARG A 148 -6.42 9.99 -43.23
C ARG A 148 -6.19 10.51 -41.82
N ASN A 149 -6.44 11.81 -41.61
CA ASN A 149 -7.24 12.35 -40.49
C ASN A 149 -7.23 13.89 -40.49
N LEU A 150 -8.14 14.49 -41.28
CA LEU A 150 -8.43 15.94 -41.27
C LEU A 150 -8.88 16.49 -39.89
N ASN A 151 -9.19 15.63 -38.92
CA ASN A 151 -9.76 16.00 -37.61
C ASN A 151 -8.76 16.51 -36.57
N ILE A 152 -7.46 16.27 -36.75
CA ILE A 152 -6.45 16.72 -35.78
C ILE A 152 -5.89 18.08 -36.20
N LEU A 153 -5.80 18.35 -37.52
CA LEU A 153 -5.43 19.65 -38.09
C LEU A 153 -6.37 20.79 -37.68
N SER A 154 -7.67 20.52 -37.51
CA SER A 154 -8.64 21.53 -37.04
C SER A 154 -8.56 21.79 -35.53
N LYS A 155 -8.01 20.86 -34.75
CA LYS A 155 -7.98 20.92 -33.27
C LYS A 155 -6.70 21.48 -32.69
N MET A 156 -5.58 21.37 -33.39
CA MET A 156 -4.31 21.67 -32.75
C MET A 156 -4.06 23.16 -32.56
N GLN A 157 -4.75 24.00 -33.33
CA GLN A 157 -4.50 25.43 -33.45
C GLN A 157 -3.04 25.70 -33.91
N ARG A 158 -2.81 26.72 -34.74
CA ARG A 158 -1.56 26.84 -35.52
C ARG A 158 -0.36 27.26 -34.66
N THR A 159 -0.62 27.90 -33.53
CA THR A 159 0.41 28.38 -32.59
C THR A 159 0.17 27.89 -31.16
N LEU A 160 1.22 27.95 -30.33
CA LEU A 160 1.14 27.63 -28.90
C LEU A 160 0.10 28.50 -28.18
N MET A 161 0.03 29.79 -28.51
CA MET A 161 -0.87 30.73 -27.83
C MET A 161 -2.31 30.56 -28.24
N GLU A 162 -2.60 30.24 -29.51
CA GLU A 162 -3.93 29.81 -29.90
C GLU A 162 -4.33 28.56 -29.08
N TYR A 163 -3.49 27.52 -29.10
CA TYR A 163 -3.73 26.29 -28.33
C TYR A 163 -4.01 26.55 -26.83
N ALA A 164 -3.25 27.45 -26.20
CA ALA A 164 -3.39 27.81 -24.79
C ALA A 164 -4.66 28.62 -24.49
N ARG A 165 -5.10 29.48 -25.42
CA ARG A 165 -6.34 30.28 -25.30
C ARG A 165 -7.61 29.46 -25.46
N ASP A 166 -7.53 28.26 -26.02
CA ASP A 166 -8.65 27.32 -26.06
C ASP A 166 -9.03 26.84 -24.66
N GLU A 167 -10.26 27.13 -24.24
CA GLU A 167 -10.81 26.71 -22.96
C GLU A 167 -10.70 25.19 -22.74
N LEU A 168 -10.73 24.36 -23.79
CA LEU A 168 -10.58 22.91 -23.67
C LEU A 168 -9.21 22.49 -23.14
N ASN A 169 -8.18 23.31 -23.34
CA ASN A 169 -6.78 23.05 -22.98
C ASN A 169 -6.34 23.73 -21.68
N GLN A 170 -7.16 24.64 -21.15
CA GLN A 170 -6.95 25.33 -19.88
C GLN A 170 -7.36 24.48 -18.67
N ASN A 171 -6.71 24.72 -17.54
CA ASN A 171 -7.03 24.16 -16.23
C ASN A 171 -7.24 22.63 -16.26
N ARG A 172 -6.37 21.93 -17.00
CA ARG A 172 -6.55 20.49 -17.26
C ARG A 172 -6.35 19.66 -16.02
N GLN A 173 -5.38 20.01 -15.17
CA GLN A 173 -5.12 19.24 -13.95
C GLN A 173 -6.31 19.35 -13.00
N HIS A 174 -6.83 20.56 -12.82
CA HIS A 174 -8.03 20.84 -12.06
C HIS A 174 -9.24 20.09 -12.61
N LYS A 175 -9.51 20.13 -13.92
CA LYS A 175 -10.63 19.39 -14.54
C LYS A 175 -10.58 17.87 -14.31
N PHE A 176 -9.40 17.27 -14.23
CA PHE A 176 -9.27 15.84 -13.94
C PHE A 176 -9.55 15.50 -12.48
N LEU A 177 -9.28 16.43 -11.57
CA LEU A 177 -9.40 16.25 -10.12
C LEU A 177 -10.62 16.98 -9.55
N ASP A 178 -11.51 17.48 -10.41
CA ASP A 178 -12.67 18.26 -10.02
C ASP A 178 -13.55 17.49 -9.01
N GLY A 179 -13.97 18.19 -7.97
CA GLY A 179 -14.72 17.62 -6.85
C GLY A 179 -13.92 16.73 -5.89
N VAL A 180 -12.60 16.56 -6.06
CA VAL A 180 -11.75 15.75 -5.18
C VAL A 180 -10.61 16.58 -4.60
N PRO A 181 -10.66 16.95 -3.31
CA PRO A 181 -9.57 17.67 -2.65
C PRO A 181 -8.24 16.90 -2.71
N LEU A 182 -7.10 17.60 -2.81
CA LEU A 182 -5.79 16.92 -2.82
C LEU A 182 -5.50 16.17 -1.52
N THR A 183 -6.11 16.59 -0.40
CA THR A 183 -6.04 15.90 0.89
C THR A 183 -6.66 14.50 0.89
N ASP A 184 -7.55 14.20 -0.06
CA ASP A 184 -8.14 12.86 -0.21
C ASP A 184 -7.21 11.89 -0.95
N PHE A 185 -6.15 12.42 -1.58
CA PHE A 185 -5.12 11.60 -2.20
C PHE A 185 -4.12 11.14 -1.15
N SER A 186 -3.83 9.84 -1.13
CA SER A 186 -2.77 9.27 -0.30
C SER A 186 -1.37 9.71 -0.74
N PHE A 187 -1.22 10.17 -1.99
CA PHE A 187 0.02 10.77 -2.49
C PHE A 187 -0.23 11.68 -3.70
N VAL A 188 0.38 12.86 -3.68
CA VAL A 188 0.38 13.82 -4.81
C VAL A 188 1.83 14.10 -5.20
N GLY A 189 2.29 13.49 -6.27
CA GLY A 189 3.66 13.64 -6.76
C GLY A 189 3.84 14.90 -7.61
N ILE A 190 5.01 15.52 -7.53
CA ILE A 190 5.38 16.69 -8.34
C ILE A 190 6.41 16.24 -9.38
N GLN A 191 6.06 16.37 -10.66
CA GLN A 191 6.84 15.83 -11.78
C GLN A 191 8.26 16.42 -11.85
N GLU A 192 8.46 17.65 -11.37
CA GLU A 192 9.77 18.29 -11.27
C GLU A 192 10.72 17.59 -10.28
N TYR A 193 10.16 16.85 -9.31
CA TYR A 193 10.91 16.10 -8.29
C TYR A 193 10.73 14.58 -8.42
N TYR A 194 10.43 14.08 -9.63
CA TYR A 194 9.97 12.71 -9.88
C TYR A 194 10.78 11.61 -9.17
N ASN A 195 12.12 11.67 -9.21
CA ASN A 195 12.97 10.66 -8.59
C ASN A 195 12.83 10.64 -7.06
N ASP A 196 12.83 11.82 -6.44
CA ASP A 196 12.67 11.96 -4.99
C ASP A 196 11.26 11.55 -4.56
N GLU A 197 10.24 11.91 -5.35
CA GLU A 197 8.85 11.53 -5.10
C GLU A 197 8.64 10.02 -5.21
N VAL A 198 9.29 9.35 -6.19
CA VAL A 198 9.27 7.88 -6.29
C VAL A 198 9.90 7.23 -5.05
N ALA A 199 11.02 7.76 -4.56
CA ALA A 199 11.66 7.27 -3.35
C ALA A 199 10.78 7.47 -2.11
N ALA A 200 10.13 8.63 -1.97
CA ALA A 200 9.19 8.92 -0.89
C ALA A 200 7.94 8.02 -0.98
N MET A 201 7.44 7.76 -2.18
CA MET A 201 6.31 6.86 -2.42
C MET A 201 6.67 5.41 -2.10
N ALA A 202 7.89 4.97 -2.44
CA ALA A 202 8.36 3.64 -2.09
C ALA A 202 8.37 3.40 -0.57
N LYS A 203 8.73 4.43 0.23
CA LYS A 203 8.58 4.41 1.69
C LYS A 203 7.12 4.28 2.12
N GLU A 204 6.28 5.20 1.65
CA GLU A 204 4.86 5.34 2.00
C GLU A 204 4.05 4.06 1.74
N PHE A 205 4.24 3.48 0.55
CA PHE A 205 3.53 2.28 0.09
C PHE A 205 4.32 0.99 0.37
N GLN A 206 5.48 1.08 1.03
CA GLN A 206 6.31 -0.06 1.43
C GLN A 206 6.69 -0.95 0.23
N TRP A 207 7.03 -0.30 -0.89
CA TRP A 207 7.47 -0.95 -2.11
C TRP A 207 8.86 -1.57 -1.97
N PRO A 208 9.26 -2.49 -2.88
CA PRO A 208 10.57 -3.12 -2.83
C PRO A 208 11.74 -2.11 -2.89
N PRO A 209 12.90 -2.42 -2.30
CA PRO A 209 14.04 -1.49 -2.12
C PRO A 209 14.77 -1.06 -3.41
N ARG A 210 14.33 -1.50 -4.60
CA ARG A 210 14.97 -1.20 -5.90
C ARG A 210 14.03 -0.48 -6.87
N VAL A 211 13.00 0.17 -6.37
CA VAL A 211 12.12 1.01 -7.21
C VAL A 211 12.91 2.24 -7.63
N GLU A 212 13.57 2.15 -8.78
CA GLU A 212 14.22 3.29 -9.43
C GLU A 212 13.28 3.90 -10.46
N ALA A 213 13.26 5.22 -10.53
CA ALA A 213 12.60 5.91 -11.63
C ALA A 213 13.26 5.48 -12.96
N PRO A 214 12.50 4.93 -13.93
CA PRO A 214 13.08 4.61 -15.23
C PRO A 214 13.67 5.88 -15.84
N GLN A 215 14.96 5.84 -16.18
CA GLN A 215 15.64 6.95 -16.86
C GLN A 215 15.12 7.07 -18.29
N HIS A 216 14.02 7.79 -18.46
CA HIS A 216 13.61 8.23 -19.79
C HIS A 216 14.46 9.43 -20.18
N ASN A 217 15.45 9.17 -21.04
CA ASN A 217 16.23 10.20 -21.71
C ASN A 217 15.29 11.16 -22.45
N ARG A 218 15.06 12.36 -21.89
CA ARG A 218 14.44 13.47 -22.63
C ARG A 218 15.52 14.14 -23.46
N THR A 219 15.92 13.50 -24.54
CA THR A 219 16.72 14.11 -25.61
C THR A 219 15.79 14.88 -26.54
N GLY A 220 15.54 16.15 -26.20
CA GLY A 220 14.88 17.12 -27.08
C GLY A 220 15.20 18.52 -26.58
N SER A 221 15.50 19.47 -27.47
CA SER A 221 15.71 20.85 -27.05
C SER A 221 14.43 21.38 -26.42
N LYS A 222 14.54 22.05 -25.26
CA LYS A 222 13.38 22.74 -24.68
C LYS A 222 12.96 23.83 -25.67
N PRO A 223 11.68 23.89 -26.09
CA PRO A 223 11.21 24.97 -26.94
C PRO A 223 11.46 26.31 -26.25
N GLN A 224 11.99 27.28 -26.99
CA GLN A 224 12.08 28.66 -26.49
C GLN A 224 10.67 29.27 -26.53
N VAL A 225 10.15 29.62 -25.36
CA VAL A 225 8.88 30.32 -25.14
C VAL A 225 9.24 31.58 -24.34
N SER A 226 8.74 32.74 -24.75
CA SER A 226 9.03 34.01 -24.10
C SER A 226 8.38 34.11 -22.71
N GLU A 227 8.87 35.00 -21.86
CA GLU A 227 8.30 35.18 -20.52
C GLU A 227 6.86 35.70 -20.59
N ALA A 228 6.57 36.63 -21.50
CA ALA A 228 5.21 37.13 -21.71
C ALA A 228 4.22 36.02 -22.12
N GLU A 229 4.63 35.07 -22.96
CA GLU A 229 3.80 33.90 -23.30
C GLU A 229 3.61 32.98 -22.08
N ARG A 230 4.63 32.82 -21.24
CA ARG A 230 4.53 32.02 -20.00
C ARG A 230 3.56 32.64 -19.00
N GLU A 231 3.63 33.96 -18.81
CA GLU A 231 2.71 34.73 -17.97
C GLU A 231 1.27 34.59 -18.45
N GLU A 232 1.02 34.78 -19.75
CA GLU A 232 -0.32 34.62 -20.32
C GLU A 232 -0.84 33.19 -20.14
N ILE A 233 -0.02 32.16 -20.37
CA ILE A 233 -0.41 30.77 -20.11
C ILE A 233 -0.75 30.56 -18.63
N ALA A 234 -0.02 31.16 -17.70
CA ALA A 234 -0.30 31.06 -16.28
C ALA A 234 -1.65 31.70 -15.92
N GLU A 235 -1.95 32.88 -16.48
CA GLU A 235 -3.23 33.57 -16.29
C GLU A 235 -4.42 32.75 -16.82
N LEU A 236 -4.27 32.10 -17.97
CA LEU A 236 -5.29 31.20 -18.53
C LEU A 236 -5.46 29.91 -17.72
N ASN A 237 -4.53 29.60 -16.79
CA ASN A 237 -4.49 28.35 -16.02
C ASN A 237 -4.47 28.59 -14.50
N GLN A 238 -5.13 29.65 -14.01
CA GLN A 238 -5.14 30.03 -12.58
C GLN A 238 -5.58 28.91 -11.63
N LEU A 239 -6.54 28.08 -11.99
CA LEU A 239 -7.00 26.98 -11.14
C LEU A 239 -5.94 25.88 -11.03
N ASP A 240 -5.26 25.56 -12.14
CA ASP A 240 -4.11 24.65 -12.13
C ASP A 240 -2.94 25.25 -11.34
N MET A 241 -2.72 26.57 -11.38
CA MET A 241 -1.67 27.24 -10.59
C MET A 241 -1.92 27.12 -9.09
N ALA A 242 -3.16 27.36 -8.64
CA ALA A 242 -3.55 27.18 -7.25
C ALA A 242 -3.41 25.72 -6.80
N LEU A 243 -3.89 24.77 -7.61
CA LEU A 243 -3.79 23.34 -7.35
C LEU A 243 -2.32 22.86 -7.26
N TYR A 244 -1.45 23.39 -8.12
CA TYR A 244 -0.02 23.08 -8.09
C TYR A 244 0.66 23.61 -6.82
N ALA A 245 0.31 24.82 -6.39
CA ALA A 245 0.80 25.40 -5.14
C ALA A 245 0.37 24.56 -3.91
N GLU A 246 -0.87 24.08 -3.87
CA GLU A 246 -1.34 23.15 -2.84
C GLU A 246 -0.55 21.83 -2.87
N GLY A 247 -0.31 21.28 -4.06
CA GLY A 247 0.53 20.09 -4.24
C GLY A 247 1.97 20.27 -3.72
N LEU A 248 2.56 21.45 -3.93
CA LEU A 248 3.88 21.80 -3.38
C LEU A 248 3.86 21.89 -1.85
N ALA A 249 2.83 22.48 -1.25
CA ALA A 249 2.67 22.54 0.19
C ALA A 249 2.52 21.14 0.81
N LEU A 250 1.74 20.24 0.18
CA LEU A 250 1.64 18.84 0.60
C LEU A 250 2.98 18.12 0.51
N ARG A 251 3.77 18.40 -0.53
CA ARG A 251 5.13 17.86 -0.65
C ARG A 251 6.04 18.35 0.48
N GLU A 252 6.05 19.65 0.76
CA GLU A 252 6.85 20.23 1.82
C GLU A 252 6.51 19.61 3.19
N ALA A 253 5.22 19.45 3.48
CA ALA A 253 4.76 18.76 4.69
C ALA A 253 5.26 17.30 4.77
N ARG A 254 5.36 16.58 3.64
CA ARG A 254 5.95 15.22 3.61
C ARG A 254 7.44 15.23 3.92
N LEU A 255 8.18 16.24 3.48
CA LEU A 255 9.62 16.33 3.69
C LEU A 255 10.02 16.74 5.12
N GLY A 256 9.06 17.24 5.91
CA GLY A 256 9.28 17.54 7.32
C GLY A 256 9.60 16.29 8.16
N GLU A 257 10.01 16.52 9.39
CA GLU A 257 10.21 15.43 10.37
C GLU A 257 8.85 14.94 10.90
N PRO A 258 8.63 13.62 10.99
CA PRO A 258 7.40 13.08 11.56
C PRO A 258 7.28 13.47 13.03
N LYS A 259 6.07 13.78 13.48
CA LYS A 259 5.76 13.95 14.90
C LYS A 259 4.79 12.84 15.32
N ILE A 260 5.33 11.79 15.92
CA ILE A 260 4.53 10.62 16.30
C ILE A 260 3.77 10.90 17.60
N GLU A 261 2.46 10.92 17.52
CA GLU A 261 1.57 11.21 18.66
C GLU A 261 0.98 9.93 19.27
N LEU A 262 0.83 8.88 18.46
CA LEU A 262 0.16 7.64 18.84
C LEU A 262 0.84 6.44 18.18
N ILE A 263 1.14 5.42 18.97
CA ILE A 263 1.61 4.12 18.47
C ILE A 263 0.65 3.03 18.92
N SER A 264 0.01 2.40 17.96
CA SER A 264 -0.90 1.28 18.14
C SER A 264 -0.17 -0.04 17.90
N ILE A 265 0.19 -0.71 19.00
CA ILE A 265 0.75 -2.06 18.97
C ILE A 265 -0.39 -3.06 18.71
N HIS A 266 -0.48 -3.53 17.48
CA HIS A 266 -1.47 -4.53 17.09
C HIS A 266 -0.94 -5.94 17.34
N ILE A 267 -1.55 -6.60 18.32
CA ILE A 267 -1.28 -8.00 18.64
C ILE A 267 -2.21 -8.90 17.81
N PRO A 268 -1.71 -9.94 17.12
CA PRO A 268 -2.55 -10.80 16.31
C PRO A 268 -3.74 -11.38 17.07
N LYS A 269 -4.93 -11.26 16.45
CA LYS A 269 -6.22 -11.78 16.93
C LYS A 269 -6.83 -11.04 18.13
N THR A 270 -6.49 -9.76 18.31
CA THR A 270 -7.09 -8.88 19.34
C THR A 270 -7.94 -7.74 18.77
N GLY A 271 -8.36 -7.83 17.50
CA GLY A 271 -9.26 -6.83 16.87
C GLY A 271 -8.56 -5.69 16.13
N GLY A 272 -7.23 -5.73 15.98
CA GLY A 272 -6.50 -4.60 15.41
C GLY A 272 -6.83 -4.25 13.96
N THR A 273 -7.40 -5.15 13.15
CA THR A 273 -7.91 -4.78 11.80
C THR A 273 -9.10 -3.82 11.88
N SER A 274 -10.04 -4.08 12.78
CA SER A 274 -11.18 -3.17 13.02
C SER A 274 -10.68 -1.84 13.59
N PHE A 275 -9.70 -1.90 14.49
CA PHE A 275 -9.12 -0.70 15.08
C PHE A 275 -8.33 0.13 14.06
N TYR A 276 -7.60 -0.51 13.15
CA TYR A 276 -6.92 0.19 12.06
C TYR A 276 -7.89 1.01 11.21
N ARG A 277 -9.10 0.49 10.91
CA ARG A 277 -10.14 1.27 10.22
C ARG A 277 -10.59 2.48 11.03
N SER A 278 -10.71 2.32 12.34
CA SER A 278 -11.03 3.43 13.25
C SER A 278 -9.96 4.53 13.16
N LEU A 279 -8.66 4.14 13.21
CA LEU A 279 -7.56 5.07 13.03
C LEU A 279 -7.60 5.77 11.65
N GLN A 280 -7.84 5.01 10.57
CA GLN A 280 -7.94 5.58 9.22
C GLN A 280 -9.06 6.62 9.09
N LYS A 281 -10.19 6.42 9.79
CA LYS A 281 -11.30 7.40 9.80
C LYS A 281 -10.96 8.67 10.58
N VAL A 282 -10.26 8.53 11.70
CA VAL A 282 -9.94 9.67 12.60
C VAL A 282 -8.77 10.49 12.07
N TYR A 283 -7.71 9.82 11.61
CA TYR A 283 -6.44 10.45 11.28
C TYR A 283 -6.15 10.49 9.77
N GLY A 284 -6.95 9.83 8.93
CA GLY A 284 -6.76 9.82 7.48
C GLY A 284 -5.34 9.40 7.08
N ASN A 285 -4.69 10.26 6.30
CA ASN A 285 -3.32 10.04 5.81
C ASN A 285 -2.24 10.18 6.88
N ALA A 286 -2.56 10.63 8.10
CA ALA A 286 -1.59 10.69 9.19
C ALA A 286 -1.30 9.31 9.82
N VAL A 287 -2.12 8.30 9.50
CA VAL A 287 -1.84 6.90 9.86
C VAL A 287 -0.88 6.26 8.85
N THR A 288 0.10 5.51 9.34
CA THR A 288 0.94 4.65 8.50
C THR A 288 0.15 3.48 7.93
N THR A 289 0.53 2.98 6.74
CA THR A 289 0.12 1.64 6.30
C THR A 289 0.45 0.61 7.37
N SER A 290 -0.52 -0.22 7.75
CA SER A 290 -0.37 -1.22 8.83
C SER A 290 0.89 -2.08 8.65
N TYR A 291 1.87 -1.92 9.53
CA TYR A 291 3.13 -2.66 9.48
C TYR A 291 2.91 -4.15 9.78
N ARG A 292 3.38 -5.01 8.89
CA ARG A 292 3.65 -6.42 9.15
C ARG A 292 5.10 -6.59 9.58
N ARG A 293 5.40 -7.73 10.22
CA ARG A 293 6.77 -8.10 10.65
C ARG A 293 7.82 -7.91 9.55
N ILE A 294 7.54 -8.39 8.35
CA ILE A 294 8.46 -8.27 7.20
C ILE A 294 8.64 -6.83 6.73
N GLN A 295 7.62 -5.99 6.86
CA GLN A 295 7.68 -4.58 6.47
C GLN A 295 8.48 -3.77 7.48
N HIS A 296 8.31 -4.05 8.78
CA HIS A 296 9.17 -3.49 9.84
C HIS A 296 10.64 -3.86 9.60
N GLN A 297 10.93 -5.14 9.39
CA GLN A 297 12.29 -5.62 9.14
C GLN A 297 12.92 -4.92 7.92
N ARG A 298 12.18 -4.80 6.81
CA ARG A 298 12.64 -4.08 5.62
C ARG A 298 12.91 -2.61 5.89
N ALA A 299 12.04 -1.95 6.65
CA ALA A 299 12.23 -0.55 7.02
C ALA A 299 13.53 -0.34 7.79
N VAL A 300 13.82 -1.20 8.77
CA VAL A 300 15.07 -1.16 9.54
C VAL A 300 16.28 -1.49 8.66
N GLU A 301 16.21 -2.53 7.84
CA GLU A 301 17.31 -2.92 6.93
C GLU A 301 17.65 -1.82 5.92
N GLN A 302 16.65 -1.10 5.42
CA GLN A 302 16.82 -0.09 4.38
C GLN A 302 17.14 1.30 4.91
N TYR A 303 16.57 1.69 6.06
CA TYR A 303 16.65 3.06 6.58
C TYR A 303 17.34 3.16 7.95
N GLY A 304 17.82 2.04 8.50
CA GLY A 304 18.48 1.94 9.80
C GLY A 304 17.51 1.88 10.99
N SER A 305 16.33 2.48 10.86
CA SER A 305 15.30 2.49 11.91
C SER A 305 13.90 2.65 11.32
N LEU A 306 12.87 2.34 12.12
CA LEU A 306 11.48 2.57 11.73
C LEU A 306 11.21 4.07 11.52
N VAL A 307 11.74 4.95 12.38
CA VAL A 307 11.51 6.40 12.31
C VAL A 307 12.03 7.00 10.99
N ASN A 308 13.19 6.55 10.51
CA ASN A 308 13.78 7.03 9.25
C ASN A 308 13.01 6.58 7.99
N SER A 309 12.11 5.59 8.15
CA SER A 309 11.21 5.15 7.09
C SER A 309 9.95 6.01 6.96
N LEU A 310 9.66 6.85 7.95
CA LEU A 310 8.48 7.71 7.99
C LEU A 310 8.73 9.06 7.31
N ASN A 311 7.64 9.80 7.07
CA ASN A 311 7.65 11.14 6.49
C ASN A 311 6.84 12.10 7.40
N GLY A 312 7.03 13.41 7.21
CA GLY A 312 6.51 14.46 8.10
C GLY A 312 4.99 14.50 8.28
N GLN A 313 4.22 13.83 7.41
CA GLN A 313 2.77 13.75 7.53
C GLN A 313 2.30 12.68 8.52
N LYS A 314 3.17 11.76 8.96
CA LYS A 314 2.79 10.66 9.83
C LYS A 314 2.82 11.07 11.30
N SER A 315 1.70 10.86 11.98
CA SER A 315 1.57 11.03 13.43
C SER A 315 1.05 9.78 14.15
N VAL A 316 0.50 8.80 13.41
CA VAL A 316 -0.02 7.56 14.00
C VAL A 316 0.62 6.34 13.35
N ILE A 317 1.22 5.49 14.17
CA ILE A 317 1.83 4.24 13.73
C ILE A 317 0.94 3.07 14.15
N HIS A 318 0.71 2.12 13.25
CA HIS A 318 -0.07 0.93 13.56
C HIS A 318 0.56 -0.31 12.93
N GLY A 319 0.59 -1.42 13.68
CA GLY A 319 0.94 -2.71 13.10
C GLY A 319 1.48 -3.71 14.12
N HIS A 320 1.99 -4.82 13.59
CA HIS A 320 2.60 -5.88 14.37
C HIS A 320 4.04 -5.51 14.77
N LEU A 321 4.17 -4.66 15.78
CA LEU A 321 5.43 -4.10 16.26
C LEU A 321 5.72 -4.62 17.67
N TYR A 322 6.93 -5.10 17.95
CA TYR A 322 7.34 -5.36 19.33
C TYR A 322 7.76 -4.05 19.99
N TYR A 323 7.41 -3.83 21.25
CA TYR A 323 7.81 -2.60 21.94
C TYR A 323 9.32 -2.38 21.91
N SER A 324 10.11 -3.44 22.11
CA SER A 324 11.57 -3.38 22.06
C SER A 324 12.13 -2.86 20.73
N GLU A 325 11.36 -2.92 19.64
CA GLU A 325 11.77 -2.40 18.33
C GLU A 325 11.40 -0.93 18.12
N ILE A 326 10.52 -0.39 18.95
CA ILE A 326 9.99 0.97 18.84
C ILE A 326 10.24 1.79 20.11
N ALA A 327 11.01 1.28 21.08
CA ALA A 327 11.31 1.96 22.34
C ALA A 327 12.00 3.31 22.11
N GLU A 328 13.03 3.34 21.26
CA GLU A 328 13.73 4.59 20.89
C GLU A 328 12.78 5.62 20.25
N LEU A 329 11.86 5.14 19.41
CA LEU A 329 10.85 5.98 18.77
C LEU A 329 9.83 6.51 19.78
N HIS A 330 9.38 5.66 20.70
CA HIS A 330 8.48 6.05 21.78
C HIS A 330 9.10 7.16 22.64
N GLU A 331 10.36 6.96 23.06
CA GLU A 331 11.10 7.94 23.87
C GLU A 331 11.36 9.25 23.12
N ALA A 332 11.74 9.18 21.84
CA ALA A 332 12.05 10.37 21.04
C ALA A 332 10.84 11.28 20.79
N HIS A 333 9.63 10.73 20.74
CA HIS A 333 8.42 11.48 20.41
C HIS A 333 7.44 11.66 21.56
N ASP A 334 7.69 11.04 22.73
CA ASP A 334 6.74 10.99 23.86
C ASP A 334 5.34 10.53 23.39
N ALA A 335 5.34 9.50 22.53
CA ALA A 335 4.15 9.05 21.82
C ALA A 335 3.24 8.22 22.75
N LYS A 336 1.92 8.38 22.63
CA LYS A 336 0.97 7.56 23.40
C LYS A 336 1.00 6.12 22.89
N ILE A 337 1.36 5.16 23.73
CA ILE A 337 1.29 3.73 23.38
C ILE A 337 -0.08 3.17 23.73
N ILE A 338 -0.74 2.54 22.74
CA ILE A 338 -2.01 1.88 22.92
C ILE A 338 -2.00 0.45 22.39
N CYS A 339 -2.73 -0.45 23.05
CA CYS A 339 -2.90 -1.82 22.58
C CYS A 339 -4.28 -2.40 22.93
N TRP A 340 -4.63 -3.46 22.21
CA TRP A 340 -5.82 -4.26 22.47
C TRP A 340 -5.41 -5.66 22.90
N LEU A 341 -5.94 -6.12 24.02
CA LEU A 341 -5.77 -7.48 24.55
C LEU A 341 -7.04 -8.30 24.33
N ARG A 342 -6.93 -9.59 24.59
CA ARG A 342 -8.02 -10.56 24.56
C ARG A 342 -7.70 -11.65 25.59
N ASP A 343 -8.69 -12.40 26.06
CA ASP A 343 -8.45 -13.64 26.80
C ASP A 343 -7.33 -14.47 26.11
N PRO A 344 -6.23 -14.80 26.82
CA PRO A 344 -5.07 -15.45 26.22
C PRO A 344 -5.37 -16.77 25.51
N ILE A 345 -6.30 -17.55 26.07
CA ILE A 345 -6.65 -18.87 25.56
C ILE A 345 -7.55 -18.71 24.33
N GLU A 346 -8.54 -17.83 24.38
CA GLU A 346 -9.36 -17.52 23.22
C GLU A 346 -8.54 -16.92 22.06
N ARG A 347 -7.56 -16.05 22.36
CA ARG A 347 -6.64 -15.49 21.36
C ARG A 347 -5.83 -16.60 20.68
N LEU A 348 -5.24 -17.51 21.48
CA LEU A 348 -4.46 -18.65 20.98
C LEU A 348 -5.31 -19.56 20.08
N VAL A 349 -6.51 -19.93 20.53
CA VAL A 349 -7.46 -20.76 19.76
C VAL A 349 -7.86 -20.05 18.46
N SER A 350 -8.16 -18.76 18.52
CA SER A 350 -8.48 -17.96 17.34
C SER A 350 -7.32 -17.90 16.33
N ASN A 351 -6.09 -17.83 16.83
CA ASN A 351 -4.88 -17.85 16.00
C ASN A 351 -4.67 -19.23 15.34
N TYR A 352 -4.90 -20.31 16.08
CA TYR A 352 -4.84 -21.68 15.55
C TYR A 352 -5.84 -21.88 14.40
N HIS A 353 -7.10 -21.48 14.57
CA HIS A 353 -8.09 -21.60 13.50
C HIS A 353 -7.76 -20.72 12.28
N PHE A 354 -7.22 -19.52 12.50
CA PHE A 354 -6.74 -18.67 11.42
C PHE A 354 -5.59 -19.34 10.64
N PHE A 355 -4.62 -19.92 11.35
CA PHE A 355 -3.52 -20.68 10.76
C PHE A 355 -4.03 -21.86 9.92
N LYS A 356 -4.93 -22.67 10.48
CA LYS A 356 -5.58 -23.81 9.80
C LYS A 356 -6.33 -23.40 8.54
N ALA A 357 -7.15 -22.35 8.63
CA ALA A 357 -7.87 -21.82 7.47
C ALA A 357 -6.92 -21.36 6.35
N GLY A 358 -5.75 -20.81 6.70
CA GLY A 358 -4.70 -20.46 5.74
C GLY A 358 -4.06 -21.68 5.05
N LEU A 359 -4.08 -22.86 5.68
CA LEU A 359 -3.60 -24.10 5.08
C LEU A 359 -4.65 -24.81 4.21
N GLU A 360 -5.93 -24.55 4.48
CA GLU A 360 -7.07 -25.08 3.71
C GLU A 360 -7.38 -24.25 2.47
N LYS A 361 -7.06 -22.95 2.51
CA LYS A 361 -7.27 -22.00 1.39
C LYS A 361 -5.91 -21.39 0.96
N PRO A 362 -5.09 -22.13 0.20
CA PRO A 362 -3.75 -21.70 -0.20
C PRO A 362 -3.74 -20.32 -0.89
N ASP A 363 -4.82 -20.00 -1.60
CA ASP A 363 -4.92 -18.76 -2.37
C ASP A 363 -4.87 -17.49 -1.54
N ARG A 364 -5.22 -17.58 -0.25
CA ARG A 364 -5.17 -16.43 0.66
C ARG A 364 -3.75 -16.02 1.03
N ASN A 365 -2.82 -16.97 1.05
CA ASN A 365 -1.42 -16.73 1.37
C ASN A 365 -0.56 -17.91 0.89
N HIS A 366 -0.17 -17.85 -0.39
CA HIS A 366 0.60 -18.90 -1.07
C HIS A 366 1.92 -19.21 -0.34
N GLU A 367 2.60 -18.17 0.16
CA GLU A 367 3.87 -18.31 0.85
C GLU A 367 3.71 -19.04 2.19
N ASN A 368 2.71 -18.64 2.99
CA ASN A 368 2.40 -19.30 4.26
C ASN A 368 2.01 -20.77 4.03
N TYR A 369 1.18 -21.04 3.01
CA TYR A 369 0.84 -22.41 2.62
C TYR A 369 2.10 -23.21 2.27
N ARG A 370 2.97 -22.68 1.41
CA ARG A 370 4.19 -23.35 0.97
C ARG A 370 5.09 -23.71 2.17
N LYS A 371 5.27 -22.79 3.11
CA LYS A 371 6.09 -22.99 4.32
C LYS A 371 5.45 -23.99 5.29
N ASN A 372 4.13 -23.98 5.44
CA ASN A 372 3.44 -24.69 6.54
C ASN A 372 2.52 -25.85 6.10
N LYS A 373 2.46 -26.21 4.80
CA LYS A 373 1.58 -27.30 4.30
C LYS A 373 1.79 -28.65 5.00
N HIS A 374 2.99 -28.91 5.51
CA HIS A 374 3.31 -30.13 6.26
C HIS A 374 2.60 -30.20 7.62
N ARG A 375 2.09 -29.06 8.13
CA ARG A 375 1.42 -28.92 9.43
C ARG A 375 -0.11 -29.03 9.35
N LYS A 376 -0.66 -29.46 8.21
CA LYS A 376 -2.12 -29.57 8.02
C LYS A 376 -2.84 -30.40 9.06
N LYS A 377 -2.20 -31.40 9.67
CA LYS A 377 -2.79 -32.28 10.69
C LYS A 377 -2.40 -31.92 12.12
N GLU A 378 -1.70 -30.81 12.33
CA GLU A 378 -1.26 -30.35 13.66
C GLU A 378 -2.47 -30.06 14.56
N SER A 379 -2.48 -30.65 15.75
CA SER A 379 -3.52 -30.41 16.77
C SER A 379 -3.33 -29.05 17.45
N LEU A 380 -4.34 -28.57 18.18
CA LEU A 380 -4.23 -27.33 18.95
C LEU A 380 -3.09 -27.40 19.98
N LEU A 381 -2.94 -28.53 20.68
CA LEU A 381 -1.86 -28.71 21.66
C LEU A 381 -0.48 -28.69 21.01
N GLN A 382 -0.29 -29.39 19.89
CA GLN A 382 0.99 -29.36 19.15
C GLN A 382 1.32 -27.95 18.64
N TYR A 383 0.30 -27.23 18.15
CA TYR A 383 0.46 -25.85 17.74
C TYR A 383 0.83 -24.93 18.91
N ALA A 384 0.17 -25.08 20.06
CA ALA A 384 0.41 -24.29 21.26
C ALA A 384 1.73 -24.65 21.98
N GLU A 385 2.23 -25.87 21.79
CA GLU A 385 3.49 -26.32 22.35
C GLU A 385 4.68 -25.55 21.76
N ARG A 386 4.55 -25.02 20.55
CA ARG A 386 5.59 -24.21 19.94
C ARG A 386 5.78 -22.90 20.68
N GLU A 387 7.02 -22.59 21.05
CA GLU A 387 7.34 -21.39 21.83
C GLU A 387 6.85 -20.12 21.16
N GLU A 388 6.93 -19.99 19.83
CA GLU A 388 6.47 -18.80 19.11
C GLU A 388 4.97 -18.50 19.28
N ASN A 389 4.16 -19.49 19.68
CA ASN A 389 2.72 -19.34 19.86
C ASN A 389 2.30 -19.05 21.30
N ARG A 390 3.22 -19.17 22.25
CA ARG A 390 3.01 -18.94 23.69
C ARG A 390 3.31 -17.49 24.07
N ASN A 391 2.61 -16.96 25.07
CA ASN A 391 2.84 -15.64 25.66
C ASN A 391 2.96 -14.51 24.61
N VAL A 392 2.10 -14.53 23.59
CA VAL A 392 2.24 -13.63 22.43
C VAL A 392 1.95 -12.19 22.83
N MET A 393 0.94 -11.94 23.68
CA MET A 393 0.64 -10.57 24.11
C MET A 393 1.78 -9.98 24.94
N HIS A 394 2.32 -10.77 25.88
CA HIS A 394 3.47 -10.40 26.68
C HIS A 394 4.70 -10.14 25.82
N LYS A 395 5.01 -11.00 24.84
CA LYS A 395 6.14 -10.79 23.92
C LYS A 395 6.04 -9.46 23.19
N PHE A 396 4.88 -9.12 22.63
CA PHE A 396 4.65 -7.85 21.92
C PHE A 396 4.88 -6.61 22.80
N LEU A 397 4.58 -6.73 24.09
CA LEU A 397 4.67 -5.65 25.07
C LEU A 397 5.90 -5.77 25.98
N SER A 398 6.84 -6.67 25.68
CA SER A 398 8.03 -6.87 26.50
C SER A 398 8.84 -5.57 26.58
N GLY A 399 9.12 -5.12 27.80
CA GLY A 399 9.72 -3.82 28.10
C GLY A 399 8.72 -2.71 28.46
N LEU A 400 7.41 -2.97 28.41
CA LEU A 400 6.38 -2.09 28.96
C LEU A 400 5.76 -2.69 30.22
N GLU A 401 5.59 -1.86 31.23
CA GLU A 401 4.67 -2.13 32.31
C GLU A 401 3.24 -1.70 31.93
N PRO A 402 2.19 -2.33 32.46
CA PRO A 402 0.80 -1.91 32.20
C PRO A 402 0.50 -0.45 32.60
N GLY A 403 1.37 0.17 33.40
CA GLY A 403 1.34 1.60 33.75
C GLY A 403 1.75 2.51 32.59
N ASP A 404 2.68 2.06 31.74
CA ASP A 404 3.29 2.85 30.67
C ASP A 404 2.37 2.98 29.43
N LEU A 405 1.40 2.07 29.31
CA LEU A 405 0.37 2.15 28.27
C LEU A 405 -0.57 3.31 28.56
N PHE A 406 -0.63 4.27 27.63
CA PHE A 406 -1.64 5.32 27.62
C PHE A 406 -3.05 4.71 27.63
N PHE A 407 -3.24 3.64 26.85
CA PHE A 407 -4.51 2.92 26.82
C PHE A 407 -4.34 1.42 26.56
N VAL A 408 -5.13 0.63 27.30
CA VAL A 408 -5.34 -0.79 27.02
C VAL A 408 -6.84 -1.04 26.92
N GLY A 409 -7.26 -1.68 25.83
CA GLY A 409 -8.63 -2.15 25.63
C GLY A 409 -8.70 -3.67 25.60
N LEU A 410 -9.88 -4.23 25.90
CA LEU A 410 -10.16 -5.65 25.79
C LEU A 410 -11.10 -5.91 24.62
N LEU A 411 -10.78 -6.89 23.78
CA LEU A 411 -11.61 -7.26 22.64
C LEU A 411 -13.04 -7.66 23.07
N GLU A 412 -13.16 -8.26 24.26
CA GLU A 412 -14.44 -8.64 24.87
C GLU A 412 -15.36 -7.44 25.10
N ASN A 413 -14.77 -6.25 25.32
CA ASN A 413 -15.47 -4.99 25.60
C ASN A 413 -15.22 -3.94 24.50
N TYR A 414 -14.87 -4.38 23.28
CA TYR A 414 -14.31 -3.53 22.23
C TYR A 414 -15.07 -2.21 22.02
N ASP A 415 -16.40 -2.26 21.93
CA ASP A 415 -17.23 -1.08 21.67
C ASP A 415 -17.14 -0.06 22.81
N THR A 416 -17.26 -0.53 24.05
CA THR A 416 -17.16 0.31 25.26
C THR A 416 -15.77 0.89 25.41
N ASP A 417 -14.74 0.07 25.17
CA ASP A 417 -13.35 0.50 25.26
C ASP A 417 -12.97 1.47 24.14
N LEU A 418 -13.50 1.30 22.92
CA LEU A 418 -13.27 2.22 21.81
C LEU A 418 -13.90 3.58 22.12
N HIS A 419 -15.09 3.60 22.71
CA HIS A 419 -15.73 4.84 23.16
C HIS A 419 -14.93 5.54 24.26
N ARG A 420 -14.37 4.78 25.20
CA ARG A 420 -13.48 5.32 26.25
C ARG A 420 -12.20 5.91 25.66
N LEU A 421 -11.57 5.20 24.72
CA LEU A 421 -10.39 5.70 24.01
C LEU A 421 -10.71 6.98 23.23
N ALA A 422 -11.83 6.99 22.49
CA ALA A 422 -12.27 8.16 21.74
C ALA A 422 -12.42 9.38 22.67
N LYS A 423 -13.02 9.22 23.84
CA LYS A 423 -13.12 10.29 24.84
C LYS A 423 -11.76 10.74 25.39
N LEU A 424 -10.83 9.82 25.62
CA LEU A 424 -9.48 10.14 26.13
C LEU A 424 -8.62 10.91 25.13
N LEU A 425 -8.84 10.68 23.84
CA LEU A 425 -8.09 11.32 22.75
C LEU A 425 -8.88 12.44 22.04
N ASP A 426 -10.06 12.80 22.57
CA ASP A 426 -10.98 13.79 22.00
C ASP A 426 -11.32 13.52 20.53
N TRP A 427 -11.54 12.24 20.20
CA TRP A 427 -11.95 11.84 18.86
C TRP A 427 -13.42 12.17 18.59
N PRO A 428 -13.78 12.52 17.35
CA PRO A 428 -15.17 12.54 16.92
C PRO A 428 -15.78 11.14 17.05
N GLU A 429 -17.12 11.04 16.98
CA GLU A 429 -17.81 9.75 17.03
C GLU A 429 -17.26 8.81 15.94
N VAL A 430 -16.68 7.68 16.37
CA VAL A 430 -16.07 6.71 15.46
C VAL A 430 -17.06 5.58 15.17
N PRO A 431 -17.54 5.40 13.92
CA PRO A 431 -18.47 4.34 13.59
C PRO A 431 -17.82 2.97 13.79
N ASN A 432 -18.51 2.09 14.52
CA ASN A 432 -18.03 0.76 14.83
C ASN A 432 -18.14 -0.19 13.63
N GLU A 433 -17.01 -0.56 13.05
CA GLU A 433 -16.92 -1.60 12.03
C GLU A 433 -16.27 -2.86 12.60
N ARG A 434 -17.07 -3.89 12.86
CA ARG A 434 -16.55 -5.20 13.25
C ARG A 434 -16.13 -5.99 12.02
N LEU A 435 -14.86 -5.88 11.64
CA LEU A 435 -14.27 -6.66 10.55
C LEU A 435 -13.69 -8.00 11.03
N ASN A 436 -13.71 -8.99 10.14
CA ASN A 436 -13.09 -10.31 10.37
C ASN A 436 -13.57 -11.04 11.64
N VAL A 437 -14.85 -10.90 11.99
CA VAL A 437 -15.48 -11.73 13.02
C VAL A 437 -15.43 -13.18 12.54
N GLY A 438 -14.59 -13.99 13.18
CA GLY A 438 -14.39 -15.37 12.76
C GLY A 438 -15.65 -16.19 12.97
N ASN A 439 -16.12 -16.87 11.92
CA ASN A 439 -17.08 -17.97 12.03
C ASN A 439 -16.35 -19.22 12.55
N TYR A 440 -15.98 -19.22 13.82
CA TYR A 440 -15.68 -20.45 14.54
C TYR A 440 -16.77 -20.64 15.59
N ASP A 441 -17.37 -21.82 15.60
CA ASP A 441 -18.47 -22.13 16.51
C ASP A 441 -17.96 -22.02 17.95
N LYS A 442 -18.64 -21.24 18.81
CA LYS A 442 -18.31 -21.23 20.26
C LYS A 442 -18.42 -22.63 20.87
N LYS A 443 -19.14 -23.57 20.23
CA LYS A 443 -19.16 -24.99 20.62
C LYS A 443 -17.87 -25.74 20.31
N THR A 444 -17.07 -25.30 19.32
CA THR A 444 -15.70 -25.83 19.07
C THR A 444 -14.66 -25.33 20.09
N LEU A 445 -15.04 -24.41 20.98
CA LEU A 445 -14.20 -23.92 22.10
C LEU A 445 -14.33 -24.74 23.39
N ILE A 446 -15.12 -25.81 23.39
CA ILE A 446 -15.21 -26.71 24.55
C ILE A 446 -13.91 -27.53 24.62
N LEU A 447 -12.92 -26.97 25.29
CA LEU A 447 -11.69 -27.65 25.66
C LEU A 447 -11.97 -28.50 26.90
N ASP A 448 -11.46 -29.73 26.93
CA ASP A 448 -11.43 -30.49 28.17
C ASP A 448 -10.56 -29.78 29.22
N ALA A 449 -10.81 -30.09 30.49
CA ALA A 449 -10.16 -29.40 31.60
C ALA A 449 -8.63 -29.52 31.57
N ALA A 450 -8.10 -30.68 31.13
CA ALA A 450 -6.65 -30.91 31.08
C ALA A 450 -6.01 -30.07 29.97
N THR A 451 -6.59 -30.08 28.77
CA THR A 451 -6.14 -29.22 27.65
C THR A 451 -6.17 -27.75 28.05
N ARG A 452 -7.26 -27.27 28.65
CA ARG A 452 -7.35 -25.86 29.09
C ARG A 452 -6.28 -25.53 30.12
N SER A 453 -6.08 -26.38 31.12
CA SER A 453 -5.05 -26.18 32.15
C SER A 453 -3.63 -26.13 31.56
N GLN A 454 -3.34 -26.99 30.57
CA GLN A 454 -2.04 -26.99 29.90
C GLN A 454 -1.81 -25.70 29.11
N LEU A 455 -2.82 -25.24 28.35
CA LEU A 455 -2.72 -23.98 27.60
C LEU A 455 -2.55 -22.78 28.53
N MET A 456 -3.22 -22.77 29.70
CA MET A 456 -3.04 -21.74 30.71
C MET A 456 -1.62 -21.73 31.28
N SER A 457 -1.08 -22.92 31.60
CA SER A 457 0.31 -23.05 32.08
C SER A 457 1.32 -22.50 31.07
N TRP A 458 1.17 -22.84 29.78
CA TRP A 458 2.04 -22.32 28.72
C TRP A 458 1.86 -20.83 28.41
N ASN A 459 0.75 -20.21 28.84
CA ASN A 459 0.44 -18.80 28.58
C ASN A 459 0.32 -17.99 29.88
N ALA A 460 1.08 -18.37 30.91
CA ALA A 460 0.98 -17.76 32.24
C ALA A 460 1.30 -16.25 32.25
N GLU A 461 2.23 -15.78 31.42
CA GLU A 461 2.60 -14.36 31.34
C GLU A 461 1.49 -13.55 30.66
N ASP A 462 0.90 -14.07 29.57
CA ASP A 462 -0.26 -13.45 28.93
C ASP A 462 -1.46 -13.37 29.90
N LEU A 463 -1.68 -14.40 30.71
CA LEU A 463 -2.74 -14.42 31.74
C LEU A 463 -2.50 -13.37 32.82
N ALA A 464 -1.27 -13.25 33.33
CA ALA A 464 -0.92 -12.26 34.33
C ALA A 464 -1.10 -10.82 33.79
N LEU A 465 -0.64 -10.57 32.56
CA LEU A 465 -0.83 -9.30 31.85
C LEU A 465 -2.33 -8.98 31.67
N TYR A 466 -3.11 -9.93 31.15
CA TYR A 466 -4.53 -9.75 30.88
C TYR A 466 -5.34 -9.47 32.15
N GLU A 467 -5.10 -10.23 33.23
CA GLU A 467 -5.79 -10.00 34.51
C GLU A 467 -5.41 -8.67 35.15
N THR A 468 -4.16 -8.23 35.00
CA THR A 468 -3.71 -6.90 35.45
C THR A 468 -4.44 -5.79 34.70
N ALA A 469 -4.49 -5.88 33.36
CA ALA A 469 -5.23 -4.93 32.53
C ALA A 469 -6.71 -4.90 32.91
N LYS A 470 -7.35 -6.07 33.01
CA LYS A 470 -8.77 -6.21 33.37
C LYS A 470 -9.10 -5.55 34.73
N LYS A 471 -8.24 -5.72 35.74
CA LYS A 471 -8.39 -5.06 37.05
C LYS A 471 -8.24 -3.55 36.97
N LYS A 472 -7.31 -3.03 36.15
CA LYS A 472 -7.13 -1.59 35.91
C LYS A 472 -8.40 -0.99 35.28
N LEU A 473 -8.98 -1.70 34.31
CA LEU A 473 -10.18 -1.28 33.60
C LEU A 473 -11.45 -1.32 34.45
N ALA A 474 -11.57 -2.28 35.36
CA ALA A 474 -12.71 -2.33 36.29
C ALA A 474 -12.70 -1.18 37.32
N ARG A 475 -11.61 -0.43 37.43
CA ARG A 475 -11.44 0.70 38.37
C ARG A 475 -11.51 2.08 37.71
N ALA A 476 -11.47 2.13 36.38
CA ALA A 476 -11.51 3.34 35.56
C ALA A 476 -12.93 3.56 35.03
#